data_AF-A0AAN6H3A7-F1
#
_entry.id   AF-A0AAN6H3A7-F1
#
_cell.length_a   1.000
_cell.length_b   1.000
_cell.length_c   1.000
_cell.angle_alpha   90.00
_cell.angle_beta   90.00
_cell.angle_gamma   90.00
#
_symmetry.space_group_name_H-M   'P 1'
#
loop_
_entity.id
_entity.type
_entity.pdbx_description
1 polymer ?
#
loop_
_entity_poly.entity_id
_entity_poly.type
_entity_poly.pdbx_seq_one_letter_code
_entity_poly.pdbx_strand_id
1 'polypeptide(L)'
;MTTVELQSQDHRDLLDIVEKLRSFGLTRYIDLPQIIVCGDQSTGKSSVLEAISGLSSPTKDHLCTRFAIELILRRDETPGVNISVIPRPDRTPEEGASLSTFHYQVDIAHPDLSSVVNGAKRAMSLSEVKVFSSDTLRVELRGP
;
A
#
# COMPACT_ATOMS: atom_id res chain seq x y z
N MET A 1 -4.94 -21.36 28.54
CA MET A 1 -3.94 -20.69 27.69
C MET A 1 -4.33 -19.22 27.65
N THR A 2 -3.60 -18.38 28.38
CA THR A 2 -3.77 -16.93 28.36
C THR A 2 -3.48 -16.42 26.94
N THR A 3 -4.51 -15.94 26.25
CA THR A 3 -4.35 -15.16 25.03
C THR A 3 -3.49 -13.95 25.38
N VAL A 4 -2.27 -13.91 24.86
CA VAL A 4 -1.45 -12.70 24.89
C VAL A 4 -2.24 -11.65 24.13
N GLU A 5 -2.79 -10.66 24.82
CA GLU A 5 -3.35 -9.48 24.16
C GLU A 5 -2.18 -8.73 23.52
N LEU A 6 -1.90 -9.05 22.25
CA LEU A 6 -0.79 -8.50 21.47
C LEU A 6 -0.90 -6.98 21.23
N GLN A 7 -1.95 -6.32 21.69
CA GLN A 7 -2.26 -4.92 21.38
C GLN A 7 -2.91 -4.21 22.57
N SER A 8 -2.12 -3.72 23.51
CA SER A 8 -2.61 -2.69 24.45
C SER A 8 -3.01 -1.42 23.69
N GLN A 9 -3.80 -0.55 24.30
CA GLN A 9 -4.14 0.74 23.70
C GLN A 9 -2.88 1.57 23.43
N ASP A 10 -1.94 1.59 24.38
CA ASP A 10 -0.67 2.32 24.24
C ASP A 10 0.16 1.87 23.03
N HIS A 11 0.19 0.56 22.72
CA HIS A 11 0.87 0.06 21.53
C HIS A 11 0.20 0.51 20.23
N ARG A 12 -1.13 0.59 20.21
CA ARG A 12 -1.87 1.11 19.05
C ARG A 12 -1.58 2.58 18.84
N ASP A 13 -1.65 3.37 19.90
CA ASP A 13 -1.39 4.82 19.84
C ASP A 13 0.03 5.11 19.36
N LEU A 14 1.01 4.30 19.77
CA LEU A 14 2.39 4.42 19.29
C LEU A 14 2.52 4.12 17.79
N LEU A 15 1.90 3.04 17.30
CA LEU A 15 1.88 2.71 15.87
C LEU A 15 1.18 3.79 15.05
N ASP A 16 0.13 4.40 15.60
CA ASP A 16 -0.57 5.52 14.97
C ASP A 16 0.31 6.75 14.83
N ILE A 17 1.11 7.06 15.86
CA ILE A 17 2.11 8.15 15.81
C ILE A 17 3.16 7.86 14.74
N VAL A 18 3.72 6.64 14.69
CA VAL A 18 4.70 6.24 13.69
C VAL A 18 4.16 6.47 12.27
N GLU A 19 2.93 6.05 12.00
CA GLU A 19 2.33 6.22 10.67
C GLU A 19 2.00 7.69 10.37
N LYS A 20 1.55 8.49 11.36
CA LYS A 20 1.37 9.94 11.18
C LYS A 20 2.69 10.61 10.80
N LEU A 21 3.77 10.30 11.51
CA LEU A 21 5.11 10.83 11.19
C LEU A 21 5.55 10.43 9.77
N ARG A 22 5.27 9.19 9.35
CA ARG A 22 5.54 8.72 7.98
C ARG A 22 4.74 9.51 6.95
N SER A 23 3.46 9.76 7.20
CA SER A 23 2.59 10.50 6.26
C SER A 23 3.05 11.95 6.02
N PHE A 24 3.75 12.56 6.97
CA PHE A 24 4.39 13.88 6.82
C PHE A 24 5.76 13.82 6.11
N GLY A 25 6.19 12.65 5.64
CA GLY A 25 7.49 12.48 4.97
C GLY A 25 8.68 12.55 5.91
N LEU A 26 8.47 12.37 7.22
CA LEU A 26 9.54 12.46 8.22
C LEU A 26 10.49 11.27 8.23
N THR A 27 10.20 10.22 7.45
CA THR A 27 11.12 9.10 7.19
C THR A 27 12.48 9.52 6.62
N ARG A 28 12.61 10.76 6.12
CA ARG A 28 13.88 11.34 5.65
C ARG A 28 14.76 11.89 6.77
N TYR A 29 14.17 12.14 7.94
CA TYR A 29 14.84 12.78 9.08
C TYR A 29 14.96 11.86 10.29
N ILE A 30 14.03 10.91 10.42
CA ILE A 30 14.00 9.93 11.52
C ILE A 30 13.69 8.53 10.98
N ASP A 31 14.33 7.53 11.57
CA ASP A 31 14.06 6.14 11.27
C ASP A 31 12.73 5.71 11.90
N LEU A 32 11.76 5.36 11.05
CA LEU A 32 10.44 4.88 11.48
C LEU A 32 10.29 3.39 11.16
N PRO A 33 9.82 2.56 12.11
CA PRO A 33 9.76 1.12 11.91
C PRO A 33 8.78 0.75 10.79
N GLN A 34 9.21 -0.14 9.91
CA GLN A 34 8.43 -0.66 8.77
C GLN A 34 8.71 -2.14 8.55
N ILE A 35 7.69 -2.86 8.08
CA ILE A 35 7.85 -4.22 7.58
C ILE A 35 7.99 -4.15 6.06
N ILE A 36 9.09 -4.69 5.54
CA ILE A 36 9.36 -4.78 4.11
C ILE A 36 9.40 -6.25 3.70
N VAL A 37 8.64 -6.60 2.67
CA VAL A 37 8.67 -7.94 2.07
C VAL A 37 9.55 -7.88 0.82
N CYS A 38 10.74 -8.47 0.86
CA CYS A 38 11.71 -8.47 -0.24
C CYS A 38 12.17 -9.90 -0.60
N GLY A 39 12.65 -10.08 -1.83
CA GLY A 39 13.14 -11.37 -2.34
C GLY A 39 12.98 -11.52 -3.85
N ASP A 40 13.57 -12.57 -4.42
CA ASP A 40 13.62 -12.81 -5.87
C ASP A 40 12.24 -12.89 -6.51
N GLN A 41 12.15 -12.64 -7.82
CA GLN A 41 10.88 -12.74 -8.56
C GLN A 41 10.22 -14.11 -8.36
N SER A 42 8.89 -14.12 -8.22
CA SER A 42 8.07 -15.34 -8.05
C SER A 42 8.26 -16.14 -6.74
N THR A 43 8.87 -15.56 -5.70
CA THR A 43 9.07 -16.23 -4.38
C THR A 43 7.90 -16.06 -3.39
N GLY A 44 6.70 -15.70 -3.85
CA GLY A 44 5.51 -15.61 -2.99
C GLY A 44 5.39 -14.33 -2.15
N LYS A 45 6.16 -13.27 -2.45
CA LYS A 45 6.03 -11.94 -1.78
C LYS A 45 4.60 -11.41 -1.78
N SER A 46 3.91 -11.53 -2.92
CA SER A 46 2.53 -11.09 -3.03
C SER A 46 1.57 -11.98 -2.24
N SER A 47 1.87 -13.28 -2.10
CA SER A 47 1.10 -14.19 -1.26
C SER A 47 1.25 -13.87 0.23
N VAL A 48 2.42 -13.39 0.67
CA VAL A 48 2.61 -12.87 2.04
C VAL A 48 1.74 -11.63 2.26
N LEU A 49 1.74 -10.70 1.32
CA LEU A 49 0.89 -9.51 1.40
C LEU A 49 -0.59 -9.88 1.40
N GLU A 50 -1.02 -10.83 0.57
CA GLU A 50 -2.39 -11.37 0.54
C GLU A 50 -2.77 -12.02 1.87
N ALA A 51 -1.89 -12.84 2.45
CA ALA A 51 -2.14 -13.49 3.73
C ALA A 51 -2.27 -12.49 4.89
N ILE A 52 -1.50 -11.39 4.86
CA ILE A 52 -1.54 -10.35 5.90
C ILE A 52 -2.73 -9.42 5.71
N SER A 53 -3.04 -9.06 4.46
CA SER A 53 -4.05 -8.04 4.12
C SER A 53 -5.45 -8.60 3.90
N GLY A 54 -5.57 -9.89 3.60
CA GLY A 54 -6.80 -10.50 3.07
C GLY A 54 -7.14 -10.07 1.65
N LEU A 55 -6.28 -9.28 0.98
CA LEU A 55 -6.51 -8.78 -0.37
C LEU A 55 -5.95 -9.75 -1.42
N SER A 56 -6.77 -10.10 -2.40
CA SER A 56 -6.31 -10.94 -3.50
C SER A 56 -5.27 -10.20 -4.35
N SER A 57 -4.08 -10.79 -4.47
CA SER A 57 -3.03 -10.22 -5.31
C SER A 57 -3.30 -10.50 -6.81
N PRO A 58 -2.94 -9.58 -7.71
CA PRO A 58 -2.92 -9.89 -9.15
C PRO A 58 -2.00 -11.06 -9.44
N THR A 59 -2.57 -12.13 -10.02
CA THR A 59 -1.89 -13.41 -10.32
C THR A 59 -1.46 -13.56 -11.78
N LYS A 60 -1.78 -12.60 -12.66
CA LYS A 60 -1.75 -12.81 -14.12
C LYS A 60 -0.54 -12.26 -14.88
N ASP A 61 0.41 -11.59 -14.22
CA ASP A 61 1.58 -11.02 -14.90
C ASP A 61 2.87 -11.76 -14.54
N HIS A 62 3.75 -11.95 -15.53
CA HIS A 62 5.09 -12.53 -15.33
C HIS A 62 5.91 -11.63 -14.39
N LEU A 63 5.57 -10.34 -14.32
CA LEU A 63 6.14 -9.33 -13.43
C LEU A 63 5.04 -8.75 -12.52
N CYS A 64 4.80 -9.40 -11.37
CA CYS A 64 3.66 -9.10 -10.49
C CYS A 64 3.72 -7.70 -9.85
N THR A 65 4.91 -7.21 -9.53
CA THR A 65 5.11 -5.95 -8.77
C THR A 65 6.03 -5.02 -9.55
N ARG A 66 5.45 -3.98 -10.16
CA ARG A 66 6.14 -2.98 -11.00
C ARG A 66 6.38 -1.63 -10.31
N PHE A 67 5.85 -1.47 -9.11
CA PHE A 67 5.96 -0.32 -8.23
C PHE A 67 5.80 -0.80 -6.79
N ALA A 68 6.26 0.01 -5.83
CA ALA A 68 6.06 -0.32 -4.42
C ALA A 68 4.57 -0.26 -4.06
N ILE A 69 4.11 -1.24 -3.28
CA ILE A 69 2.78 -1.25 -2.68
C ILE A 69 2.96 -1.03 -1.18
N GLU A 70 2.45 0.09 -0.69
CA GLU A 70 2.38 0.40 0.74
C GLU A 70 1.01 -0.02 1.26
N LEU A 71 1.00 -0.99 2.16
CA LEU A 71 -0.22 -1.47 2.81
C LEU A 71 -0.29 -0.92 4.24
N ILE A 72 -1.41 -0.30 4.58
CA ILE A 72 -1.68 0.25 5.91
C ILE A 72 -2.95 -0.42 6.43
N LEU A 73 -2.83 -1.12 7.54
CA LEU A 73 -3.95 -1.79 8.21
C LEU A 73 -4.30 -1.02 9.47
N ARG A 74 -5.56 -0.57 9.58
CA ARG A 74 -6.08 0.20 10.71
C ARG A 74 -7.26 -0.52 11.32
N ARG A 75 -7.28 -0.52 12.66
CA ARG A 75 -8.49 -0.86 13.39
C ARG A 75 -9.43 0.33 13.40
N ASP A 76 -10.66 0.12 12.95
CA ASP A 76 -11.71 1.13 12.90
C ASP A 76 -13.06 0.44 13.03
N GLU A 77 -14.00 1.06 13.76
CA GLU A 77 -15.38 0.58 13.85
C GLU A 77 -16.09 0.68 12.50
N THR A 78 -15.63 1.58 11.64
CA THR A 78 -16.16 1.77 10.29
C THR A 78 -15.21 1.12 9.26
N PRO A 79 -15.61 0.01 8.63
CA PRO A 79 -14.85 -0.58 7.56
C PRO A 79 -14.67 0.41 6.40
N GLY A 80 -13.47 0.46 5.83
CA GLY A 80 -13.16 1.40 4.77
C GLY A 80 -11.89 1.04 4.01
N VAL A 81 -11.85 1.41 2.74
CA VAL A 81 -10.69 1.21 1.89
C VAL A 81 -10.36 2.55 1.23
N ASN A 82 -9.14 3.04 1.43
CA ASN A 82 -8.64 4.25 0.81
C ASN A 82 -7.42 3.92 -0.05
N ILE A 83 -7.47 4.31 -1.32
CA ILE A 83 -6.47 3.95 -2.31
C ILE A 83 -5.99 5.21 -3.00
N SER A 84 -4.69 5.43 -2.97
CA SER A 84 -4.04 6.60 -3.55
C SER A 84 -2.70 6.22 -4.17
N VAL A 85 -2.19 7.08 -5.05
CA VAL A 85 -0.82 6.99 -5.56
C VAL A 85 -0.02 8.14 -5.00
N ILE A 86 1.10 7.81 -4.35
CA ILE A 86 2.08 8.80 -3.91
C ILE A 86 3.06 9.03 -5.07
N PRO A 87 3.08 10.24 -5.66
CA PRO A 87 4.02 10.56 -6.73
C PRO A 87 5.45 10.55 -6.21
N ARG A 88 6.37 10.08 -7.05
CA ARG A 88 7.80 10.23 -6.80
C ARG A 88 8.22 11.71 -6.76
N PRO A 89 9.27 12.07 -6.00
CA PRO A 89 9.66 13.47 -5.80
C PRO A 89 10.13 14.21 -7.07
N ASP A 90 10.54 13.47 -8.10
CA ASP A 90 11.04 13.97 -9.38
C ASP A 90 9.95 14.15 -10.46
N ARG A 91 8.67 13.87 -10.15
CA ARG A 91 7.54 14.18 -11.05
C ARG A 91 7.37 15.68 -11.25
N THR A 92 6.90 16.09 -12.43
CA THR A 92 6.47 17.48 -12.61
C THR A 92 5.23 17.77 -11.75
N PRO A 93 4.99 19.05 -11.38
CA PRO A 93 3.80 19.41 -10.60
C PRO A 93 2.48 18.99 -11.27
N GLU A 94 2.43 19.05 -12.61
CA GLU A 94 1.27 18.65 -13.42
C GLU A 94 1.02 17.14 -13.36
N GLU A 95 2.08 16.34 -13.53
CA GLU A 95 1.99 14.88 -13.42
C GLU A 95 1.64 14.43 -11.99
N GLY A 96 2.22 15.10 -10.98
CA GLY A 96 1.92 14.85 -9.57
C GLY A 96 0.46 15.18 -9.25
N ALA A 97 -0.05 16.30 -9.75
CA ALA A 97 -1.47 16.67 -9.60
C ALA A 97 -2.38 15.64 -10.28
N SER A 98 -2.06 15.18 -11.49
CA SER A 98 -2.82 14.14 -12.16
C SER A 98 -2.84 12.83 -11.36
N LEU A 99 -1.70 12.39 -10.82
CA LEU A 99 -1.62 11.20 -9.98
C LEU A 99 -2.40 11.35 -8.67
N SER A 100 -2.44 12.54 -8.07
CA SER A 100 -3.20 12.79 -6.84
C SER A 100 -4.71 12.64 -7.01
N THR A 101 -5.22 12.76 -8.25
CA THR A 101 -6.63 12.50 -8.57
C THR A 101 -6.96 11.01 -8.71
N PHE A 102 -5.95 10.14 -8.66
CA PHE A 102 -6.18 8.71 -8.70
C PHE A 102 -6.91 8.27 -7.43
N HIS A 103 -8.16 7.90 -7.61
CA HIS A 103 -8.97 7.25 -6.60
C HIS A 103 -9.60 6.01 -7.22
N TYR A 104 -9.59 4.91 -6.48
CA TYR A 104 -10.18 3.66 -6.92
C TYR A 104 -11.19 3.19 -5.89
N GLN A 105 -12.44 2.97 -6.31
CA GLN A 105 -13.45 2.37 -5.44
C GLN A 105 -13.31 0.86 -5.47
N VAL A 106 -13.32 0.24 -4.30
CA VAL A 106 -13.25 -1.21 -4.17
C VAL A 106 -14.36 -1.65 -3.23
N ASP A 107 -14.93 -2.82 -3.52
CA ASP A 107 -15.83 -3.49 -2.60
C ASP A 107 -15.10 -3.80 -1.28
N ILE A 108 -15.65 -3.30 -0.17
CA ILE A 108 -15.09 -3.46 1.17
C ILE A 108 -15.20 -4.92 1.62
N ALA A 109 -16.20 -5.66 1.14
CA ALA A 109 -16.39 -7.07 1.50
C ALA A 109 -15.32 -7.98 0.87
N HIS A 110 -14.92 -7.68 -0.38
CA HIS A 110 -13.97 -8.48 -1.14
C HIS A 110 -13.06 -7.59 -1.97
N PRO A 111 -12.02 -6.98 -1.37
CA PRO A 111 -11.28 -5.98 -2.08
C PRO A 111 -10.29 -6.61 -3.08
N ASP A 112 -10.61 -6.49 -4.38
CA ASP A 112 -9.74 -6.99 -5.45
C ASP A 112 -8.65 -5.99 -5.81
N LEU A 113 -7.43 -6.26 -5.32
CA LEU A 113 -6.25 -5.45 -5.61
C LEU A 113 -5.80 -5.57 -7.07
N SER A 114 -6.24 -6.58 -7.82
CA SER A 114 -5.86 -6.75 -9.23
C SER A 114 -6.35 -5.59 -10.09
N SER A 115 -7.61 -5.20 -9.90
CA SER A 115 -8.23 -4.08 -10.63
C SER A 115 -7.57 -2.75 -10.28
N VAL A 116 -7.26 -2.54 -9.00
CA VAL A 116 -6.53 -1.38 -8.47
C VAL A 116 -5.13 -1.29 -9.05
N VAL A 117 -4.37 -2.39 -9.03
CA VAL A 117 -3.00 -2.44 -9.55
C VAL A 117 -2.99 -2.11 -11.04
N ASN A 118 -3.97 -2.61 -11.82
CA ASN A 118 -4.09 -2.27 -13.22
C ASN A 118 -4.46 -0.80 -13.45
N GLY A 119 -5.32 -0.22 -12.60
CA GLY A 119 -5.59 1.22 -12.59
C GLY A 119 -4.34 2.04 -12.30
N ALA A 120 -3.58 1.65 -11.29
CA ALA A 120 -2.34 2.31 -10.88
C ALA A 120 -1.26 2.22 -11.97
N LYS A 121 -1.11 1.06 -12.64
CA LYS A 121 -0.22 0.92 -13.81
C LYS A 121 -0.52 1.97 -14.89
N ARG A 122 -1.80 2.20 -15.20
CA ARG A 122 -2.22 3.22 -16.18
C ARG A 122 -1.92 4.63 -15.68
N ALA A 123 -2.25 4.93 -14.42
CA ALA A 123 -1.99 6.25 -13.82
C ALA A 123 -0.48 6.57 -13.79
N MET A 124 0.37 5.58 -13.50
CA MET A 124 1.83 5.72 -13.46
C MET A 124 2.48 5.70 -14.86
N SER A 125 1.67 5.59 -15.92
CA SER A 125 2.10 5.53 -17.32
C SER A 125 3.05 4.36 -17.62
N LEU A 126 2.82 3.21 -16.97
CA LEU A 126 3.60 2.00 -17.23
C LEU A 126 3.26 1.40 -18.60
N SER A 127 4.29 0.96 -19.31
CA SER A 127 4.21 0.38 -20.64
C SER A 127 5.27 -0.72 -20.82
N GLU A 128 5.39 -1.27 -22.03
CA GLU A 128 6.48 -2.20 -22.36
C GLU A 128 7.86 -1.53 -22.32
N VAL A 129 7.92 -0.21 -22.53
CA VAL A 129 9.15 0.58 -22.48
C VAL A 129 9.41 1.06 -21.05
N LYS A 130 8.39 1.59 -20.38
CA LYS A 130 8.48 2.02 -18.97
C LYS A 130 7.90 0.92 -18.09
N VAL A 131 8.75 -0.05 -17.74
CA VAL A 131 8.30 -1.26 -17.02
C VAL A 131 8.11 -1.02 -15.52
N PHE A 132 8.89 -0.13 -14.91
CA PHE A 132 8.85 0.17 -13.47
C PHE A 132 8.52 1.63 -13.19
N SER A 133 7.89 1.88 -12.03
CA SER A 133 7.73 3.23 -11.48
C SER A 133 8.28 3.31 -10.06
N SER A 134 8.88 4.45 -9.73
CA SER A 134 9.24 4.83 -8.35
C SER A 134 8.07 5.50 -7.61
N ASP A 135 6.94 5.71 -8.29
CA ASP A 135 5.67 6.06 -7.63
C ASP A 135 5.25 4.90 -6.71
N THR A 136 4.51 5.19 -5.65
CA THR A 136 4.05 4.18 -4.67
C THR A 136 2.53 4.08 -4.69
N LEU A 137 1.99 2.87 -4.80
CA LEU A 137 0.56 2.61 -4.59
C LEU A 137 0.31 2.44 -3.10
N ARG A 138 -0.48 3.32 -2.49
CA ARG A 138 -0.85 3.26 -1.08
C ARG A 138 -2.27 2.72 -0.94
N VAL A 139 -2.40 1.66 -0.15
CA VAL A 139 -3.66 0.97 0.15
C VAL A 139 -3.85 0.98 1.66
N GLU A 140 -4.83 1.74 2.13
CA GLU A 140 -5.21 1.81 3.52
C GLU A 140 -6.53 1.06 3.73
N LEU A 141 -6.48 0.01 4.53
CA LEU A 141 -7.64 -0.77 4.95
C LEU A 141 -7.99 -0.41 6.39
N ARG A 142 -9.27 -0.18 6.63
CA ARG A 142 -9.87 0.09 7.93
C ARG A 142 -10.93 -0.97 8.20
N GLY A 143 -10.94 -1.52 9.41
CA GLY A 143 -11.90 -2.55 9.82
C GLY A 143 -11.61 -3.03 11.25
N PRO A 144 -12.44 -3.91 11.83
CA PRO A 144 -12.32 -4.35 13.22
C PRO A 144 -11.02 -5.12 13.53
#